data_AF-A0A1C6F2J7-F1
#
_entry.id   AF-A0A1C6F2J7-F1
#
_cell.length_a   1.000
_cell.length_b   1.000
_cell.length_c   1.000
_cell.angle_alpha   90.00
_cell.angle_beta   90.00
_cell.angle_gamma   90.00
#
_symmetry.space_group_name_H-M   'P 1'
#
loop_
_entity.id
_entity.type
_entity.pdbx_description
1 polymer ?
#
loop_
_entity_poly.entity_id
_entity_poly.type
_entity_poly.pdbx_seq_one_letter_code
_entity_poly.pdbx_strand_id
1 'polypeptide(L)'
;MVEFSGLVKINFFKKEKFTGSCGGMCFKVESKDENSVLLATIWPGPYSSDHTPDEKKQFAEFAFSPEGLEEIQEWLQEQYQAQSALWKPVRIG
;
A
#
# COMPACT_ATOMS: atom_id res chain seq x y z
N MET A 1 -3.07 5.98 11.73
CA MET A 1 -1.66 6.06 11.34
C MET A 1 -1.37 4.75 10.63
N VAL A 2 -0.88 4.79 9.39
CA VAL A 2 -0.56 3.56 8.64
C VAL A 2 0.85 3.19 9.06
N GLU A 3 1.02 2.09 9.80
CA GLU A 3 2.32 1.59 10.22
C GLU A 3 2.65 0.36 9.37
N PHE A 4 3.65 0.48 8.50
CA PHE A 4 4.04 -0.56 7.54
C PHE A 4 5.53 -0.91 7.69
N SER A 5 6.42 0.08 7.65
CA SER A 5 7.87 -0.13 7.64
C SER A 5 8.39 -0.75 8.94
N GLY A 6 7.70 -0.50 10.06
CA GLY A 6 8.04 -1.08 11.36
C GLY A 6 7.55 -2.52 11.59
N LEU A 7 6.56 -2.98 10.81
CA LEU A 7 5.95 -4.32 10.99
C LEU A 7 6.68 -5.40 10.19
N VAL A 8 7.29 -5.04 9.07
CA VAL A 8 7.84 -5.98 8.09
C VAL A 8 9.24 -5.56 7.71
N LYS A 9 10.20 -6.49 7.82
CA LYS A 9 11.57 -6.23 7.39
C LYS A 9 11.71 -6.43 5.89
N ILE A 10 12.64 -5.70 5.27
CA ILE A 10 12.90 -5.83 3.84
C ILE A 10 13.21 -7.27 3.40
N ASN A 11 13.85 -8.05 4.26
CA ASN A 11 14.19 -9.45 3.99
C ASN A 11 12.96 -10.38 3.90
N PHE A 12 11.78 -9.94 4.37
CA PHE A 12 10.51 -10.64 4.18
C PHE A 12 10.09 -10.61 2.71
N PHE A 13 10.26 -9.45 2.06
CA PHE A 13 9.95 -9.23 0.65
C PHE A 13 10.80 -10.08 -0.30
N LYS A 14 11.90 -10.68 0.17
CA LYS A 14 12.68 -11.66 -0.60
C LYS A 14 11.96 -12.98 -0.85
N LYS A 15 10.99 -13.31 0.00
CA LYS A 15 10.32 -14.62 0.00
C LYS A 15 8.81 -14.49 -0.15
N GLU A 16 8.23 -13.41 0.38
CA GLU A 16 6.79 -13.23 0.44
C GLU A 16 6.40 -11.79 0.16
N LYS A 17 5.21 -11.60 -0.38
CA LYS A 17 4.57 -10.29 -0.53
C LYS A 17 3.79 -9.92 0.73
N PHE A 18 3.74 -8.65 1.05
CA PHE A 18 2.96 -8.14 2.17
C PHE A 18 1.65 -7.51 1.70
N THR A 19 0.58 -7.72 2.45
CA THR A 19 -0.71 -7.07 2.22
C THR A 19 -1.26 -6.58 3.54
N GLY A 20 -1.72 -5.33 3.56
CA GLY A 20 -2.35 -4.71 4.73
C GLY A 20 -3.62 -3.97 4.34
N SER A 21 -4.43 -3.65 5.34
CA SER A 21 -5.59 -2.79 5.20
C SER A 21 -5.68 -1.82 6.36
N CYS A 22 -6.02 -0.56 6.09
CA CYS A 22 -6.14 0.48 7.07
C CYS A 22 -7.37 1.35 6.77
N GLY A 23 -8.40 1.26 7.62
CA GLY A 23 -9.55 2.17 7.61
C GLY A 23 -10.23 2.34 6.25
N GLY A 24 -10.37 1.25 5.48
CA GLY A 24 -10.97 1.25 4.14
C GLY A 24 -9.98 1.33 2.98
N MET A 25 -8.70 1.64 3.23
CA MET A 25 -7.63 1.59 2.23
C MET A 25 -6.90 0.25 2.32
N CYS A 26 -6.85 -0.53 1.24
CA CYS A 26 -6.05 -1.73 1.16
C CYS A 26 -4.74 -1.41 0.45
N PHE A 27 -3.65 -2.05 0.87
CA PHE A 27 -2.35 -1.89 0.26
C PHE A 27 -1.60 -3.23 0.17
N LYS A 28 -0.78 -3.37 -0.86
CA LYS A 28 0.07 -4.52 -1.13
C LYS A 28 1.47 -4.02 -1.44
N VAL A 29 2.48 -4.67 -0.88
CA VAL A 29 3.88 -4.40 -1.20
C VAL A 29 4.52 -5.71 -1.61
N GLU A 30 5.14 -5.74 -2.77
CA GLU A 30 5.84 -6.90 -3.31
C GLU A 30 7.16 -6.50 -3.93
N SER A 31 8.14 -7.39 -3.94
CA SER A 31 9.38 -7.15 -4.67
C SER A 31 9.21 -7.50 -6.14
N LYS A 32 9.84 -6.69 -7.00
CA LYS A 32 9.99 -6.93 -8.44
C LYS A 32 11.46 -6.91 -8.85
N ASP A 33 11.73 -7.33 -10.07
CA ASP A 33 13.08 -7.34 -10.65
C ASP A 33 14.10 -8.06 -9.77
N GLU A 34 13.80 -9.32 -9.42
CA GLU A 34 14.67 -10.18 -8.60
C GLU A 34 14.99 -9.60 -7.20
N ASN A 35 14.08 -8.80 -6.63
CA ASN A 35 14.30 -8.03 -5.40
C ASN A 35 15.22 -6.82 -5.57
N SER A 36 15.18 -6.19 -6.75
CA SER A 36 15.81 -4.89 -6.98
C SER A 36 14.91 -3.73 -6.59
N VAL A 37 13.58 -3.88 -6.74
CA VAL A 37 12.59 -2.84 -6.43
C VAL A 37 11.43 -3.38 -5.60
N LEU A 38 10.78 -2.48 -4.86
CA LEU A 38 9.55 -2.72 -4.11
C LEU A 38 8.41 -2.00 -4.82
N LEU A 39 7.39 -2.75 -5.23
CA LEU A 39 6.15 -2.22 -5.77
C LEU A 39 5.09 -2.16 -4.67
N ALA A 40 4.72 -0.95 -4.27
CA ALA A 40 3.55 -0.68 -3.46
C ALA A 40 2.33 -0.46 -4.35
N THR A 41 1.20 -1.04 -3.98
CA THR A 41 -0.08 -0.89 -4.66
C THR A 41 -1.16 -0.60 -3.64
N ILE A 42 -1.95 0.45 -3.82
CA ILE A 42 -3.10 0.77 -2.95
C ILE A 42 -4.42 0.73 -3.73
N TRP A 43 -5.51 0.43 -3.03
CA TRP A 43 -6.86 0.47 -3.59
C TRP A 43 -7.94 0.67 -2.52
N PRO A 44 -9.09 1.28 -2.88
CA PRO A 44 -10.20 1.50 -1.94
C PRO A 44 -11.02 0.22 -1.73
N GLY A 45 -11.28 -0.14 -0.48
CA GLY A 45 -12.33 -1.07 -0.05
C GLY A 45 -13.67 -0.33 0.16
N PRO A 46 -14.83 -1.01 0.16
CA PRO A 46 -15.04 -2.43 0.43
C PRO A 46 -15.12 -3.33 -0.80
N TYR A 47 -14.97 -2.77 -2.01
CA TYR A 47 -15.05 -3.55 -3.24
C TYR A 47 -13.79 -4.39 -3.41
N SER A 48 -13.96 -5.71 -3.55
CA SER A 48 -12.89 -6.64 -3.94
C SER A 48 -12.20 -6.14 -5.22
N SER A 49 -10.94 -6.51 -5.42
CA SER A 49 -10.12 -6.16 -6.61
C SER A 49 -10.80 -6.43 -7.96
N ASP A 50 -11.86 -7.22 -7.98
CA ASP A 50 -12.74 -7.56 -9.11
C ASP A 50 -13.68 -6.42 -9.55
N HIS A 51 -14.09 -5.54 -8.64
CA HIS A 51 -15.08 -4.48 -8.90
C HIS A 51 -14.50 -3.06 -8.84
N THR A 52 -13.24 -2.95 -8.43
CA THR A 52 -12.51 -1.68 -8.39
C THR A 52 -11.64 -1.60 -9.65
N PRO A 53 -11.98 -0.72 -10.61
CA PRO A 53 -11.22 -0.62 -11.86
C PRO A 53 -9.76 -0.28 -11.55
N ASP A 54 -8.84 -0.83 -12.33
CA ASP A 54 -7.39 -0.61 -12.17
C ASP A 54 -7.02 0.89 -12.22
N GLU A 55 -7.85 1.75 -12.83
CA GLU A 55 -7.71 3.21 -12.75
C GLU A 55 -7.79 3.78 -11.32
N LYS A 56 -8.42 3.08 -10.38
CA LYS A 56 -8.47 3.48 -8.96
C LYS A 56 -7.36 2.83 -8.13
N LYS A 57 -6.56 1.96 -8.73
CA LYS A 57 -5.37 1.39 -8.08
C LYS A 57 -4.20 2.32 -8.37
N GLN A 58 -3.47 2.65 -7.32
CA GLN A 58 -2.23 3.41 -7.48
C GLN A 58 -1.06 2.49 -7.21
N PHE A 59 -0.04 2.64 -8.05
CA PHE A 59 1.19 1.87 -8.02
C PHE A 59 2.34 2.84 -7.79
N ALA A 60 3.24 2.47 -6.89
CA ALA A 60 4.46 3.22 -6.63
C ALA A 60 5.62 2.24 -6.48
N GLU A 61 6.73 2.57 -7.13
CA GLU A 61 7.93 1.74 -7.20
C GLU A 61 9.03 2.43 -6.41
N PHE A 62 9.67 1.68 -5.52
CA PHE A 62 10.71 2.16 -4.62
C PHE A 62 11.91 1.23 -4.68
N ALA A 63 13.07 1.71 -4.23
CA ALA A 63 14.25 0.87 -4.15
C ALA A 63 14.05 -0.28 -3.15
N PHE A 64 14.58 -1.47 -3.44
CA PHE A 64 14.64 -2.55 -2.47
C PHE A 64 15.72 -2.24 -1.42
N SER A 65 15.42 -1.29 -0.54
CA SER A 65 16.25 -0.87 0.58
C SER A 65 15.38 -0.54 1.79
N PRO A 66 15.94 -0.58 3.02
CA PRO A 66 15.19 -0.17 4.22
C PRO A 66 14.62 1.23 4.09
N GLU A 67 15.35 2.16 3.45
CA GLU A 67 14.87 3.50 3.10
C GLU A 67 13.62 3.44 2.22
N GLY A 68 13.59 2.56 1.22
CA GLY A 68 12.41 2.36 0.37
C GLY A 68 11.18 1.87 1.14
N LEU A 69 11.34 1.15 2.26
CA LEU A 69 10.20 0.82 3.12
C LEU A 69 9.66 2.04 3.87
N GLU A 70 10.54 2.94 4.29
CA GLU A 70 10.15 4.22 4.90
C GLU A 70 9.43 5.09 3.87
N GLU A 71 9.95 5.19 2.64
CA GLU A 71 9.29 5.91 1.55
C GLU A 71 7.90 5.34 1.24
N ILE A 72 7.75 4.01 1.20
CA ILE A 72 6.44 3.37 1.03
C ILE A 72 5.50 3.77 2.17
N GLN A 73 5.98 3.76 3.42
CA GLN A 73 5.16 4.15 4.56
C GLN A 73 4.70 5.60 4.47
N GLU A 74 5.61 6.52 4.15
CA GLU A 74 5.29 7.94 3.95
C GLU A 74 4.26 8.08 2.83
N TRP A 75 4.49 7.43 1.69
CA TRP A 75 3.57 7.43 0.56
C TRP A 75 2.19 6.90 0.93
N LEU A 76 2.11 5.76 1.63
CA LEU A 76 0.83 5.20 2.10
C LEU A 76 0.09 6.20 2.98
N GLN A 77 0.80 6.88 3.88
CA GLN A 77 0.22 7.86 4.77
C GLN A 77 -0.23 9.12 4.02
N GLU A 78 0.53 9.58 3.03
CA GLU A 78 0.14 10.66 2.14
C GLU A 78 -1.11 10.30 1.34
N GLN A 79 -1.17 9.12 0.71
CA GLN A 79 -2.36 8.68 -0.01
C GLN A 79 -3.56 8.55 0.94
N TYR A 80 -3.35 8.01 2.15
CA TYR A 80 -4.39 7.93 3.16
C TYR A 80 -4.97 9.30 3.55
N GLN A 81 -4.11 10.32 3.64
CA GLN A 81 -4.53 11.69 3.99
C GLN A 81 -5.15 12.42 2.79
N ALA A 82 -4.48 12.39 1.64
CA ALA A 82 -4.92 13.05 0.41
C ALA A 82 -6.28 12.52 -0.06
N GLN A 83 -6.52 11.22 0.10
CA GLN A 83 -7.73 10.54 -0.33
C GLN A 83 -8.59 10.08 0.84
N SER A 84 -8.50 10.72 2.02
CA SER A 84 -9.26 10.35 3.22
C SER A 84 -10.78 10.25 2.99
N ALA A 85 -11.31 11.03 2.04
CA ALA A 85 -12.70 10.98 1.62
C ALA A 85 -13.08 9.71 0.85
N LEU A 86 -12.14 9.08 0.14
CA LEU A 86 -12.34 7.80 -0.57
C LEU A 86 -12.24 6.61 0.38
N TRP A 87 -11.38 6.70 1.40
CA TRP A 87 -11.16 5.60 2.35
C TRP A 87 -12.21 5.54 3.45
N LYS A 88 -12.68 6.69 3.94
CA LYS A 88 -13.72 6.73 4.95
C LYS A 88 -15.06 6.36 4.30
N PRO A 89 -15.76 5.32 4.76
CA PRO A 89 -17.13 5.13 4.33
C PRO A 89 -17.90 6.38 4.72
N VAL A 90 -18.53 7.03 3.74
CA VAL A 90 -19.47 8.12 4.00
C VAL A 90 -20.52 7.57 4.96
N ARG A 91 -20.44 7.96 6.23
CA ARG A 91 -21.55 7.77 7.16
C ARG A 91 -22.60 8.77 6.71
N ILE A 92 -23.48 8.33 5.82
CA ILE A 92 -24.73 9.03 5.58
C ILE A 92 -25.56 8.86 6.86
N GLY A 93 -25.72 9.96 7.58
CA GLY A 93 -26.63 10.09 8.73
C GLY A 93 -27.91 10.76 8.28
#